data_AF-A0A1L9GLH0-F1
#
_entry.id   AF-A0A1L9GLH0-F1
#
_cell.length_a   1.000
_cell.length_b   1.000
_cell.length_c   1.000
_cell.angle_alpha   90.00
_cell.angle_beta   90.00
_cell.angle_gamma   90.00
#
_symmetry.space_group_name_H-M   'P 1'
#
loop_
_entity.id
_entity.type
_entity.pdbx_description
1 polymer ?
#
loop_
_entity_poly.entity_id
_entity_poly.type
_entity_poly.pdbx_seq_one_letter_code
_entity_poly.pdbx_strand_id
1 'polypeptide(L)' 'MKPFYIDYPQEKIEEHQHAYRCLHCKIPTTIIFGLLENHAEDCDYRIHQSKWTRLAVKPRPQKTHFDEPHVDEVD' A
#
# COMPACT_ATOMS: atom_id res chain seq x y z
N MET A 1 -18.78 -4.97 -1.24
CA MET A 1 -17.69 -3.97 -1.20
C MET A 1 -16.64 -4.47 -0.23
N LYS A 2 -15.34 -4.42 -0.59
CA LYS A 2 -14.27 -4.71 0.40
C LYS A 2 -14.18 -3.53 1.38
N PRO A 3 -14.03 -3.77 2.69
CA PRO A 3 -13.80 -2.68 3.63
C PRO A 3 -12.49 -1.99 3.27
N PHE A 4 -12.52 -0.68 3.08
CA PHE A 4 -11.33 0.13 2.99
C PHE A 4 -10.90 0.45 4.41
N TYR A 5 -9.70 0.02 4.78
CA TYR A 5 -9.11 0.30 6.08
C TYR A 5 -8.08 1.41 5.93
N ILE A 6 -8.20 2.44 6.76
CA ILE A 6 -7.18 3.48 6.88
C ILE A 6 -6.19 3.00 7.93
N ASP A 7 -4.95 2.72 7.52
CA ASP A 7 -3.90 2.17 8.37
C ASP A 7 -2.95 3.23 8.96
N TYR A 8 -3.07 4.50 8.53
CA TYR A 8 -2.25 5.57 9.10
C TYR A 8 -2.83 6.14 10.41
N PRO A 9 -1.97 6.62 11.32
CA PRO A 9 -2.41 7.24 12.57
C PRO A 9 -3.21 8.52 12.32
N GLN A 10 -4.38 8.64 12.97
CA GLN A 10 -5.30 9.76 12.83
C GLN A 10 -5.51 10.49 14.16
N GLU A 11 -5.72 11.80 14.09
CA GLU A 11 -6.21 12.62 15.21
C GLU A 11 -7.50 13.34 14.80
N LYS A 12 -8.39 13.59 15.78
CA LYS A 12 -9.64 14.32 15.56
C LYS A 12 -9.37 15.82 15.48
N ILE A 13 -10.04 16.50 14.55
CA ILE A 13 -10.06 17.96 14.49
C ILE A 13 -11.19 18.44 15.41
N GLU A 14 -10.85 19.12 16.51
CA GLU A 14 -11.82 19.48 17.55
C GLU A 14 -12.97 20.37 17.05
N GLU A 15 -12.65 21.28 16.13
CA GLU A 15 -13.61 22.27 15.57
C GLU A 15 -14.72 21.63 14.73
N HIS A 16 -14.52 20.42 14.20
CA HIS A 16 -15.41 19.81 13.22
C HIS A 16 -15.92 18.45 13.68
N GLN A 17 -17.24 18.24 13.56
CA GLN A 17 -17.84 16.95 13.85
C GLN A 17 -17.41 15.91 12.80
N HIS A 18 -16.84 14.79 13.25
CA HIS A 18 -16.35 13.69 12.39
C HIS A 18 -15.18 14.03 11.45
N ALA A 19 -14.41 15.08 11.74
CA ALA A 19 -13.22 15.40 10.96
C ALA A 19 -11.96 14.84 11.60
N TYR A 20 -11.09 14.25 10.76
CA TYR A 20 -9.83 13.65 11.15
C TYR A 20 -8.71 14.10 10.21
N ARG A 21 -7.48 14.07 10.71
CA ARG A 21 -6.26 14.33 9.94
C ARG A 21 -5.16 13.35 10.33
N CYS A 22 -4.17 13.18 9.45
CA CYS A 22 -3.00 12.38 9.78
C CYS A 22 -2.27 13.00 10.98
N LEU A 23 -1.89 12.15 11.95
CA LEU A 23 -1.16 12.59 13.14
C LEU A 23 0.19 13.24 12.81
N HIS A 24 0.82 12.84 11.71
CA HIS A 24 2.16 13.28 11.32
C HIS A 24 2.14 14.53 10.43
N CYS A 25 1.51 14.47 9.26
CA CYS A 25 1.50 15.60 8.31
C CYS A 25 0.32 16.56 8.47
N LYS A 26 -0.63 16.28 9.38
CA LYS A 26 -1.81 17.12 9.65
C LYS A 26 -2.73 17.35 8.44
N ILE A 27 -2.51 16.66 7.32
CA ILE A 27 -3.38 16.70 6.16
C ILE A 27 -4.71 15.99 6.50
N PRO A 28 -5.88 16.59 6.18
CA PRO A 28 -7.18 15.98 6.45
C PRO A 28 -7.37 14.64 5.73
N THR A 29 -8.08 13.70 6.37
CA THR A 29 -8.42 12.39 5.80
C THR A 29 -9.17 12.52 4.46
N THR A 30 -9.98 13.58 4.30
CA THR A 30 -10.72 13.92 3.07
C THR A 30 -9.84 14.40 1.92
N ILE A 31 -8.58 14.73 2.18
CA ILE A 31 -7.58 15.10 1.15
C ILE A 31 -6.64 13.92 0.90
N ILE A 32 -6.29 13.15 1.94
CA ILE A 32 -5.42 11.97 1.81
C ILE A 32 -6.12 10.88 0.98
N PHE A 33 -7.44 10.71 1.11
CA PHE A 33 -8.21 9.65 0.44
C PHE A 33 -7.66 8.23 0.68
N GLY A 34 -6.95 8.00 1.79
CA GLY A 34 -6.31 6.72 2.07
C GLY A 34 -5.09 6.40 1.19
N LEU A 35 -4.61 7.35 0.38
CA LEU A 35 -3.49 7.15 -0.54
C LEU A 35 -2.18 7.66 0.07
N LEU A 36 -1.14 6.82 0.01
CA LEU A 36 0.18 7.14 0.55
C LEU A 36 0.82 8.36 -0.13
N GLU A 37 0.56 8.54 -1.42
CA GLU A 37 1.06 9.66 -2.24
C GLU A 37 0.48 11.03 -1.85
N ASN A 38 -0.72 11.04 -1.27
CA ASN A 38 -1.40 12.27 -0.84
C ASN A 38 -0.96 12.76 0.55
N HIS A 39 -0.06 12.04 1.22
CA HIS A 39 0.63 12.56 2.39
C HIS A 39 1.74 13.54 1.98
N ALA A 40 2.06 14.49 2.87
CA ALA A 40 3.21 15.37 2.69
C ALA A 40 4.52 14.57 2.52
N GLU A 41 5.48 15.11 1.78
CA GLU A 41 6.75 14.42 1.47
C GLU A 41 7.59 14.15 2.72
N ASP A 42 7.47 15.02 3.72
CA ASP A 42 8.09 14.96 5.03
C ASP A 42 7.28 14.17 6.08
N CYS A 43 6.17 13.53 5.68
CA CYS A 43 5.33 12.77 6.60
C CYS A 43 6.04 11.51 7.12
N ASP A 44 6.24 11.37 8.43
CA ASP A 44 6.85 10.19 9.06
C ASP A 44 6.19 8.87 8.63
N TYR A 45 4.86 8.82 8.60
CA TYR A 45 4.12 7.63 8.14
C TYR A 45 4.48 7.31 6.67
N ARG A 46 4.49 8.30 5.77
CA ARG A 46 4.88 8.11 4.36
C ARG A 46 6.31 7.62 4.23
N ILE A 47 7.23 8.22 4.97
CA ILE A 47 8.65 7.88 4.98
C ILE A 47 8.84 6.44 5.48
N HIS A 48 8.17 6.05 6.56
CA HIS A 48 8.22 4.69 7.09
C HIS A 48 7.64 3.69 6.09
N GLN A 49 6.41 3.90 5.62
CA GLN A 49 5.73 2.97 4.72
C GLN A 49 6.51 2.74 3.42
N SER A 50 7.09 3.82 2.85
CA SER A 50 7.91 3.74 1.64
C SER A 50 9.16 2.86 1.81
N LYS A 51 9.74 2.82 3.02
CA LYS A 51 10.87 1.92 3.33
C LYS A 51 10.42 0.45 3.35
N TRP A 52 9.23 0.16 3.87
CA TRP A 52 8.67 -1.19 3.91
C TRP A 52 8.26 -1.71 2.53
N THR A 53 7.67 -0.86 1.68
CA THR A 53 7.31 -1.23 0.30
C THR A 53 8.54 -1.69 -0.49
N ARG A 54 9.70 -1.03 -0.31
CA ARG A 54 10.96 -1.43 -0.97
C ARG A 54 11.49 -2.78 -0.51
N LEU A 55 11.27 -3.15 0.76
CA LEU A 55 11.70 -4.46 1.30
C LEU A 55 10.75 -5.60 0.93
N ALA A 56 9.48 -5.31 0.65
CA ALA A 56 8.47 -6.30 0.26
C ALA A 56 8.62 -6.80 -1.19
N VAL A 57 9.41 -6.12 -2.02
CA VAL A 57 9.76 -6.60 -3.37
C VAL A 57 10.85 -7.66 -3.26
N LYS A 58 10.48 -8.89 -2.85
CA LYS A 58 11.26 -10.07 -3.22
C LYS A 58 10.91 -10.41 -4.68
N PRO A 59 11.87 -10.44 -5.62
CA PRO A 59 11.57 -10.89 -6.97
C PRO A 59 11.05 -12.33 -6.90
N ARG A 60 9.87 -12.58 -7.48
CA ARG A 60 9.40 -13.95 -7.70
C ARG A 60 10.40 -14.62 -8.65
N PRO A 61 10.93 -15.82 -8.35
CA PRO A 61 11.72 -16.55 -9.33
C PRO A 61 10.82 -16.84 -10.54
N GLN A 62 11.21 -16.35 -11.71
CA GLN A 62 10.60 -16.75 -12.98
C GLN A 62 10.79 -18.26 -13.12
N LYS A 63 9.69 -19.02 -13.01
CA LYS A 63 9.67 -20.39 -13.49
C LYS A 63 9.73 -20.32 -15.01
N THR A 64 10.89 -20.62 -15.58
CA THR A 64 11.01 -20.93 -17.01
C THR A 64 10.13 -22.14 -17.26
N HIS A 65 9.09 -21.95 -18.08
CA HIS A 65 8.25 -23.02 -18.59
C HIS A 65 9.15 -24.02 -19.32
N PHE A 66 9.29 -25.23 -18.79
CA PHE A 66 9.97 -26.33 -19.46
C PHE A 66 8.93 -26.98 -20.36
N ASP A 67 8.93 -26.63 -21.64
CA ASP A 67 8.21 -27.39 -22.67
C ASP A 67 8.85 -28.78 -22.76
N GLU A 68 8.25 -29.75 -22.09
CA GLU A 68 8.56 -31.16 -22.27
C GLU A 68 7.79 -31.65 -23.51
N PRO A 69 8.45 -32.01 -24.62
CA PRO A 69 7.76 -32.56 -25.77
C PRO A 69 7.23 -33.95 -25.42
N HIS A 70 5.90 -34.11 -25.46
CA HIS A 70 5.25 -35.41 -25.39
C HIS A 70 5.64 -36.23 -26.62
N VAL A 71 6.34 -37.33 -26.41
CA VAL A 71 6.55 -38.37 -27.43
C VAL A 71 5.36 -39.33 -27.35
N ASP A 72 4.46 -39.26 -28.32
CA ASP A 72 3.43 -40.28 -28.53
C ASP A 72 4.08 -41.46 -29.27
N GLU A 73 4.59 -42.45 -28.51
CA GLU A 73 4.83 -43.79 -29.04
C GLU A 73 3.58 -44.64 -28.72
N VAL A 74 2.83 -45.00 -29.77
CA VAL A 74 1.79 -46.03 -29.71
C VAL A 74 2.17 -47.09 -30.74
N ASP A 75 2.52 -48.29 -30.25
CA ASP A 75 2.74 -49.52 -31.01
C ASP A 75 1.40 -50.17 -31.43
#